data_AF-A0A095UNI1-F1
#
_entry.id   AF-A0A095UNI1-F1
#
_cell.length_a   1.000
_cell.length_b   1.000
_cell.length_c   1.000
_cell.angle_alpha   90.00
_cell.angle_beta   90.00
_cell.angle_gamma   90.00
#
_symmetry.space_group_name_H-M   'P 1'
#
loop_
_entity.id
_entity.type
_entity.pdbx_description
1 polymer ?
#
loop_
_entity_poly.entity_id
_entity_poly.type
_entity_poly.pdbx_seq_one_letter_code
_entity_poly.pdbx_strand_id
1 'polypeptide(L)'
;MKNNKATLSVRLDSDLKRRWQVFCVRQGSTPSDALRQVIVRLLNGSTTAGSPTPSTHEHPDTSRRRLELRLTETEYARIEALALQQGMSANRWVIHLIRANLSGEPQFGMTELRTLGESNSRLLAIGRNLNQIARHMNAGRALETVVTAERIDTLTRHIKTHTARVADIMRANIDRWRLE
;
A
#
# COMPACT_ATOMS: atom_id res chain seq x y z
N MET A 1 23.15 -17.28 10.01
CA MET A 1 24.13 -16.21 10.33
C MET A 1 23.95 -15.79 11.78
N LYS A 2 24.98 -15.90 12.62
CA LYS A 2 24.93 -15.49 14.02
C LYS A 2 24.77 -13.96 14.10
N ASN A 3 23.81 -13.51 14.90
CA ASN A 3 23.53 -12.09 15.11
C ASN A 3 24.67 -11.50 15.96
N ASN A 4 25.69 -10.92 15.31
CA ASN A 4 26.88 -10.40 15.98
C ASN A 4 26.57 -9.07 16.68
N LYS A 5 25.85 -9.13 17.81
CA LYS A 5 25.58 -7.95 18.63
C LYS A 5 26.79 -7.68 19.52
N ALA A 6 27.51 -6.60 19.24
CA ALA A 6 28.56 -6.08 20.11
C ALA A 6 27.97 -5.09 21.13
N THR A 7 28.38 -5.21 22.40
CA THR A 7 27.94 -4.33 23.48
C THR A 7 28.94 -3.20 23.67
N LEU A 8 28.48 -1.95 23.53
CA LEU A 8 29.24 -0.75 23.86
C LEU A 8 28.86 -0.28 25.27
N SER A 9 29.83 -0.22 26.18
CA SER A 9 29.64 0.35 27.53
C SER A 9 30.26 1.74 27.59
N VAL A 10 29.46 2.74 27.97
CA VAL A 10 29.91 4.14 28.07
C VAL A 10 29.74 4.61 29.52
N ARG A 11 30.79 5.20 30.08
CA ARG A 11 30.73 5.85 31.39
C ARG A 11 30.17 7.27 31.21
N LEU A 12 29.09 7.55 31.92
CA LEU A 12 28.45 8.85 31.97
C LEU A 12 28.34 9.28 33.43
N ASP A 13 28.57 10.55 33.70
CA ASP A 13 28.29 11.11 35.03
C ASP A 13 26.80 11.02 35.36
N SER A 14 26.48 11.00 36.66
CA SER A 14 25.12 10.79 37.17
C SER A 14 24.12 11.82 36.63
N ASP A 15 24.53 13.08 36.52
CA ASP A 15 23.71 14.17 35.97
C ASP A 15 23.43 13.98 34.46
N LEU A 16 24.46 13.65 33.68
CA LEU A 16 24.34 13.43 32.25
C LEU A 16 23.48 12.21 31.94
N LYS A 17 23.64 11.13 32.70
CA LYS A 17 22.80 9.92 32.60
C LYS A 17 21.33 10.24 32.89
N ARG A 18 21.04 11.06 33.89
CA ARG A 18 19.67 11.48 34.23
C ARG A 18 19.04 12.30 33.11
N ARG A 19 19.75 13.31 32.59
CA ARG A 19 19.30 14.13 31.46
C ARG A 19 19.03 13.29 30.22
N TRP A 20 19.90 12.32 29.94
CA TRP A 20 19.74 11.37 28.84
C TRP A 20 18.49 10.49 29.02
N GLN A 21 18.25 9.95 30.22
CA GLN A 21 17.06 9.14 30.49
C GLN A 21 15.76 9.94 30.31
N VAL A 22 15.71 11.18 30.81
CA VAL A 22 14.55 12.06 30.63
C VAL A 22 14.30 12.33 29.14
N PHE A 23 15.36 12.57 28.37
CA PHE A 23 15.25 12.75 26.92
C PHE A 23 14.67 11.50 26.23
N CYS A 24 15.13 10.31 26.60
CA CYS A 24 14.67 9.05 26.02
C CYS A 24 13.18 8.78 26.31
N VAL A 25 12.74 9.04 27.55
CA VAL A 25 11.32 8.88 27.95
C VAL A 25 10.42 9.82 27.16
N ARG A 26 10.85 11.09 26.96
CA ARG A 26 10.09 12.07 26.16
C ARG A 26 9.95 11.66 24.69
N GLN A 27 10.92 10.92 24.16
CA GLN A 27 10.96 10.46 22.76
C GLN A 27 10.42 9.04 22.58
N GLY A 28 9.89 8.40 23.64
CA GLY A 28 9.37 7.02 23.58
C GLY A 28 10.43 5.99 23.17
N SER A 29 11.72 6.27 23.38
CA SER A 29 12.84 5.43 22.95
C SER A 29 13.59 4.86 24.14
N THR A 30 14.20 3.67 24.00
CA THR A 30 15.09 3.14 25.04
C THR A 30 16.43 3.90 25.06
N PRO A 31 17.13 4.01 26.20
CA PRO A 31 18.44 4.65 26.25
C PRO A 31 19.47 4.09 25.27
N SER A 32 19.40 2.77 25.02
CA SER A 32 20.27 2.08 24.06
C SER A 32 19.88 2.36 22.61
N ASP A 33 18.58 2.43 22.30
CA ASP A 33 18.12 2.78 20.94
C ASP A 33 18.44 4.22 20.60
N ALA A 34 18.23 5.16 21.53
CA ALA A 34 18.58 6.55 21.36
C ALA A 34 20.10 6.72 21.14
N LEU A 35 20.94 5.97 21.87
CA LEU A 35 22.39 6.08 21.74
C LEU A 35 22.84 5.49 20.40
N ARG A 36 22.25 4.35 19.99
CA ARG A 36 22.47 3.78 18.65
C ARG A 36 22.10 4.78 17.56
N GLN A 37 20.97 5.48 17.67
CA GLN A 37 20.57 6.48 16.70
C GLN A 37 21.53 7.67 16.63
N VAL A 38 22.04 8.15 17.77
CA VAL A 38 23.06 9.21 17.79
C VAL A 38 24.34 8.76 17.10
N ILE A 39 24.83 7.56 17.41
CA ILE A 39 26.01 6.99 16.77
C ILE A 39 25.79 6.84 15.26
N VAL A 40 24.65 6.30 14.83
CA VAL A 40 24.29 6.16 13.42
C VAL A 40 24.22 7.52 12.73
N ARG A 41 23.64 8.54 13.36
CA ARG A 41 23.57 9.90 12.79
C ARG A 41 24.95 10.56 12.68
N LEU A 42 25.84 10.36 13.67
CA LEU A 42 27.20 10.86 13.63
C LEU A 42 28.02 10.18 12.53
N LEU A 43 27.89 8.85 12.38
CA LEU A 43 28.57 8.08 11.34
C LEU A 43 28.01 8.38 9.93
N ASN A 44 26.70 8.58 9.83
CA ASN A 44 26.03 8.97 8.59
C ASN A 44 26.12 10.48 8.31
N GLY A 45 26.70 11.25 9.23
CA GLY A 45 26.83 12.72 9.20
C GLY A 45 27.78 13.27 8.13
N SER A 46 28.06 12.50 7.08
CA SER A 46 28.79 12.96 5.89
C SER A 46 28.03 12.73 4.58
N THR A 47 26.81 12.21 4.61
CA THR A 47 25.98 12.06 3.41
C THR A 47 24.64 12.73 3.65
N THR A 48 24.48 13.92 3.09
CA THR A 48 23.18 14.56 2.86
C THR A 48 22.26 13.51 2.23
N ALA A 49 21.22 13.14 2.97
CA ALA A 49 20.27 12.12 2.59
C ALA A 49 19.58 12.51 1.27
N GLY A 50 20.00 11.88 0.18
CA GLY A 50 19.13 11.71 -0.97
C GLY A 50 17.96 10.85 -0.52
N SER A 51 16.75 11.37 -0.67
CA SER A 51 15.53 10.58 -0.53
C SER A 51 15.69 9.26 -1.27
N PRO A 52 15.30 8.11 -0.70
CA PRO A 52 15.39 6.84 -1.41
C PRO A 52 14.48 6.95 -2.62
N THR A 53 15.08 7.11 -3.80
CA THR A 53 14.40 6.98 -5.07
C THR A 53 13.76 5.59 -5.10
N PRO A 54 12.48 5.46 -5.49
CA PRO A 54 11.86 4.15 -5.63
C PRO A 54 12.68 3.36 -6.64
N SER A 55 13.41 2.35 -6.17
CA SER A 55 14.13 1.43 -7.04
C SER A 55 13.08 0.67 -7.82
N THR A 56 12.99 0.96 -9.11
CA THR A 56 12.29 0.13 -10.10
C THR A 56 13.02 -1.21 -10.15
N HIS A 57 12.67 -2.11 -9.23
CA HIS A 57 13.16 -3.48 -9.27
C HIS A 57 12.46 -4.18 -10.44
N GLU A 58 13.20 -4.39 -11.54
CA GLU A 58 12.76 -5.14 -12.72
C GLU A 58 12.57 -6.64 -12.45
N HIS A 59 12.90 -7.12 -11.24
CA HIS A 59 12.67 -8.49 -10.79
C HIS A 59 12.07 -8.51 -9.38
N PRO A 60 11.09 -9.41 -9.09
CA PRO A 60 10.51 -9.54 -7.77
C PRO A 60 11.58 -9.98 -6.75
N ASP A 61 11.77 -9.19 -5.70
CA ASP A 61 12.62 -9.58 -4.55
C ASP A 61 11.92 -10.71 -3.79
N THR A 62 12.41 -11.94 -4.00
CA THR A 62 11.88 -13.15 -3.35
C THR A 62 12.47 -13.35 -1.95
N SER A 63 13.48 -12.57 -1.56
CA SER A 63 14.17 -12.74 -0.29
C SER A 63 13.34 -12.16 0.87
N ARG A 64 12.74 -13.03 1.68
CA ARG A 64 11.92 -12.60 2.83
C ARG A 64 12.76 -12.54 4.10
N ARG A 65 12.75 -11.39 4.79
CA ARG A 65 13.32 -11.23 6.13
C ARG A 65 12.19 -11.16 7.16
N ARG A 66 12.38 -11.86 8.30
CA ARG A 66 11.45 -11.80 9.43
C ARG A 66 11.69 -10.53 10.24
N LEU A 67 10.65 -9.73 10.38
CA LEU A 67 10.59 -8.59 11.31
C LEU A 67 9.69 -9.00 12.49
N GLU A 68 10.19 -8.89 13.71
CA GLU A 68 9.42 -9.15 14.93
C GLU A 68 9.04 -7.83 15.59
N LEU A 69 7.74 -7.62 15.76
CA LEU A 69 7.17 -6.44 16.42
C LEU A 69 6.71 -6.82 17.83
N ARG A 70 7.00 -5.98 18.81
CA ARG A 70 6.39 -6.06 20.14
C ARG A 70 5.30 -5.00 20.20
N LEU A 71 4.08 -5.46 20.39
CA LEU A 71 2.89 -4.63 20.50
C LEU A 71 2.28 -4.85 21.88
N THR A 72 1.63 -3.82 22.40
CA THR A 72 0.76 -3.97 23.57
C THR A 72 -0.49 -4.77 23.18
N GLU A 73 -1.17 -5.35 24.17
CA GLU A 73 -2.39 -6.13 23.93
C GLU A 73 -3.48 -5.29 23.25
N THR A 74 -3.62 -4.02 23.66
CA THR A 74 -4.62 -3.10 23.11
C THR A 74 -4.32 -2.71 21.65
N GLU A 75 -3.04 -2.56 21.29
CA GLU A 75 -2.62 -2.31 19.91
C GLU A 75 -2.89 -3.53 19.03
N TYR A 76 -2.55 -4.73 19.51
CA TYR A 76 -2.75 -5.97 18.76
C TYR A 76 -4.24 -6.23 18.51
N ALA A 77 -5.09 -6.08 19.54
CA ALA A 77 -6.54 -6.23 19.40
C ALA A 77 -7.15 -5.25 18.39
N ARG A 78 -6.66 -4.00 18.35
CA ARG A 78 -7.10 -3.02 17.33
C ARG A 78 -6.68 -3.42 15.92
N ILE A 79 -5.46 -3.90 15.76
CA ILE A 79 -4.96 -4.40 14.47
C ILE A 79 -5.81 -5.59 14.00
N GLU A 80 -6.15 -6.51 14.89
CA GLU A 80 -6.97 -7.66 14.56
C GLU A 80 -8.37 -7.25 14.10
N ALA A 81 -9.01 -6.31 14.81
CA ALA A 81 -10.32 -5.78 14.41
C ALA A 81 -10.29 -5.09 13.03
N LEU A 82 -9.27 -4.26 12.76
CA LEU A 82 -9.10 -3.59 11.47
C LEU A 82 -8.83 -4.58 10.33
N ALA A 83 -7.99 -5.59 10.59
CA ALA A 83 -7.68 -6.63 9.63
C ALA A 83 -8.93 -7.44 9.26
N LEU A 84 -9.76 -7.78 10.27
CA LEU A 84 -11.01 -8.51 10.08
C LEU A 84 -12.00 -7.73 9.21
N GLN A 85 -12.15 -6.42 9.45
CA GLN A 85 -13.01 -5.55 8.62
C GLN A 85 -12.60 -5.55 7.14
N GLN A 86 -11.30 -5.68 6.87
CA GLN A 86 -10.74 -5.71 5.52
C GLN A 86 -10.63 -7.14 4.94
N GLY A 87 -11.07 -8.17 5.70
CA GLY A 87 -11.04 -9.57 5.28
C GLY A 87 -9.65 -10.16 5.18
N MET A 88 -8.71 -9.73 6.04
CA MET A 88 -7.32 -10.20 6.05
C MET A 88 -6.84 -10.52 7.48
N SER A 89 -5.69 -11.19 7.58
CA SER A 89 -5.05 -11.43 8.89
C SER A 89 -4.31 -10.19 9.40
N ALA A 90 -4.13 -10.08 10.72
CA ALA A 90 -3.36 -9.00 11.36
C ALA A 90 -1.97 -8.81 10.74
N ASN A 91 -1.22 -9.91 10.54
CA ASN A 91 0.09 -9.87 9.89
C ASN A 91 0.02 -9.31 8.46
N ARG A 92 -0.99 -9.73 7.69
CA ARG A 92 -1.17 -9.24 6.31
C ARG A 92 -1.50 -7.74 6.32
N TRP A 93 -2.37 -7.30 7.21
CA TRP A 93 -2.71 -5.89 7.38
C TRP A 93 -1.50 -5.01 7.71
N VAL A 94 -0.63 -5.46 8.62
CA VAL A 94 0.62 -4.75 8.96
C VAL A 94 1.57 -4.69 7.76
N ILE A 95 1.69 -5.78 6.98
CA ILE A 95 2.48 -5.78 5.74
C ILE A 95 1.92 -4.78 4.72
N HIS A 96 0.59 -4.70 4.55
CA HIS A 96 -0.07 -3.71 3.71
C HIS A 96 0.31 -2.29 4.15
N LEU A 97 0.23 -2.00 5.44
CA LEU A 97 0.56 -0.68 5.98
C LEU A 97 2.02 -0.29 5.68
N ILE A 98 2.96 -1.21 5.87
CA ILE A 98 4.38 -0.99 5.54
C ILE A 98 4.55 -0.72 4.04
N ARG A 99 3.96 -1.55 3.18
CA ARG A 99 4.04 -1.39 1.72
C ARG A 99 3.45 -0.07 1.25
N ALA A 100 2.27 0.30 1.75
CA ALA A 100 1.61 1.57 1.42
C ALA A 100 2.50 2.78 1.75
N ASN A 101 3.18 2.74 2.89
CA ASN A 101 4.11 3.81 3.30
C ASN A 101 5.39 3.85 2.45
N LEU A 102 5.86 2.69 1.96
CA LEU A 102 7.09 2.62 1.16
C LEU A 102 6.87 2.94 -0.32
N SER A 103 5.76 2.48 -0.92
CA SER A 103 5.50 2.67 -2.35
C SER A 103 4.64 3.89 -2.68
N GLY A 104 3.94 4.46 -1.70
CA GLY A 104 2.94 5.50 -1.92
C GLY A 104 1.69 5.00 -2.69
N GLU A 105 1.57 3.69 -2.93
CA GLU A 105 0.46 3.11 -3.67
C GLU A 105 -0.60 2.51 -2.73
N PRO A 106 -1.90 2.69 -3.03
CA PRO A 106 -2.97 2.15 -2.21
C PRO A 106 -2.97 0.62 -2.20
N GLN A 107 -3.20 0.05 -1.02
CA GLN A 107 -3.22 -1.40 -0.81
C GLN A 107 -4.65 -1.85 -0.47
N PHE A 108 -5.33 -2.50 -1.40
CA PHE A 108 -6.75 -2.86 -1.24
C PHE A 108 -6.96 -4.16 -0.46
N GLY A 109 -7.94 -4.16 0.43
CA GLY A 109 -8.43 -5.35 1.12
C GLY A 109 -9.32 -6.24 0.24
N MET A 110 -9.68 -7.44 0.71
CA MET A 110 -10.52 -8.37 -0.07
C MET A 110 -11.93 -7.81 -0.30
N THR A 111 -12.49 -7.15 0.72
CA THR A 111 -13.79 -6.49 0.63
C THR A 111 -13.80 -5.40 -0.45
N GLU A 112 -12.77 -4.55 -0.48
CA GLU A 112 -12.65 -3.46 -1.44
C GLU A 112 -12.46 -3.99 -2.86
N LEU A 113 -11.60 -4.99 -3.05
CA LEU A 113 -11.40 -5.64 -4.35
C LEU A 113 -12.71 -6.22 -4.89
N ARG A 114 -13.52 -6.86 -4.03
CA ARG A 114 -14.85 -7.37 -4.42
C ARG A 114 -15.79 -6.24 -4.83
N THR A 115 -15.91 -5.19 -4.01
CA THR A 115 -16.78 -4.04 -4.30
C THR A 115 -16.39 -3.34 -5.59
N LEU A 116 -15.09 -3.12 -5.80
CA LEU A 116 -14.59 -2.54 -7.03
C LEU A 116 -14.88 -3.48 -8.22
N GLY A 117 -14.75 -4.80 -8.05
CA GLY A 117 -15.07 -5.79 -9.10
C GLY A 117 -16.54 -5.78 -9.51
N GLU A 118 -17.45 -5.68 -8.53
CA GLU A 118 -18.89 -5.51 -8.75
C GLU A 118 -19.20 -4.21 -9.50
N SER A 119 -18.57 -3.10 -9.11
CA SER A 119 -18.69 -1.82 -9.82
C SER A 119 -18.27 -1.94 -11.28
N ASN A 120 -17.13 -2.60 -11.53
CA ASN A 120 -16.59 -2.83 -12.86
C ASN A 120 -17.56 -3.63 -13.76
N SER A 121 -18.16 -4.68 -13.19
CA SER A 121 -19.15 -5.52 -13.88
C SER A 121 -20.41 -4.73 -14.28
N ARG A 122 -20.89 -3.85 -13.38
CA ARG A 122 -22.05 -2.97 -13.65
C ARG A 122 -21.75 -1.99 -14.78
N LEU A 123 -20.58 -1.36 -14.77
CA LEU A 123 -20.16 -0.45 -15.84
C LEU A 123 -20.10 -1.16 -17.21
N LEU A 124 -19.55 -2.38 -17.26
CA LEU A 124 -19.55 -3.19 -18.48
C LEU A 124 -20.97 -3.54 -18.96
N ALA A 125 -21.90 -3.81 -18.05
CA ALA A 125 -23.30 -4.05 -18.40
C ALA A 125 -23.97 -2.81 -19.02
N ILE A 126 -23.73 -1.62 -18.45
CA ILE A 126 -24.19 -0.34 -19.00
C ILE A 126 -23.63 -0.15 -20.42
N GLY A 127 -22.32 -0.38 -20.61
CA GLY A 127 -21.69 -0.29 -21.93
C GLY A 127 -22.28 -1.25 -22.97
N ARG A 128 -22.67 -2.47 -22.57
CA ARG A 128 -23.36 -3.42 -23.46
C ARG A 128 -24.75 -2.93 -23.88
N ASN A 129 -25.55 -2.44 -22.92
CA ASN A 129 -26.88 -1.91 -23.20
C ASN A 129 -26.83 -0.69 -24.13
N LEU A 130 -25.88 0.21 -23.87
CA LEU A 130 -25.62 1.37 -24.73
C LEU A 130 -25.28 0.96 -26.17
N ASN A 131 -24.38 0.00 -26.34
CA ASN A 131 -24.02 -0.51 -27.67
C ASN A 131 -25.19 -1.20 -28.40
N GLN A 132 -26.09 -1.88 -27.68
CA GLN A 132 -27.31 -2.43 -28.27
C GLN A 132 -28.26 -1.33 -28.75
N ILE A 133 -28.45 -0.27 -27.97
CA ILE A 133 -29.26 0.90 -28.36
C ILE A 133 -28.69 1.52 -29.64
N ALA A 134 -27.37 1.74 -29.71
CA ALA A 134 -26.72 2.26 -30.91
C ALA A 134 -26.97 1.38 -32.15
N ARG A 135 -26.86 0.04 -32.01
CA ARG A 135 -27.13 -0.89 -33.11
C ARG A 135 -28.58 -0.88 -33.55
N HIS A 136 -29.53 -0.87 -32.62
CA HIS A 136 -30.96 -0.79 -32.94
C HIS A 136 -31.32 0.54 -33.62
N MET A 137 -30.67 1.64 -33.23
CA MET A 137 -30.82 2.93 -33.90
C MET A 137 -30.27 2.89 -35.34
N ASN A 138 -29.08 2.32 -35.53
CA ASN A 138 -28.45 2.19 -36.85
C ASN A 138 -29.23 1.26 -37.80
N ALA A 139 -30.03 0.33 -37.27
CA ALA A 139 -30.79 -0.66 -38.04
C ALA A 139 -32.11 -0.15 -38.63
N GLY A 140 -32.40 1.16 -38.59
CA GLY A 140 -33.44 1.75 -39.46
C GLY A 140 -34.54 2.59 -38.79
N ARG A 141 -34.33 3.15 -37.59
CA ARG A 141 -35.19 4.24 -37.09
C ARG A 141 -34.40 5.54 -37.03
N ALA A 142 -34.64 6.38 -38.04
CA ALA A 142 -34.13 7.73 -38.11
C ALA A 142 -34.56 8.53 -36.87
N LEU A 143 -33.66 8.67 -35.91
CA LEU A 143 -33.56 9.86 -35.08
C LEU A 143 -32.46 10.72 -35.70
N GLU A 144 -32.72 12.01 -35.77
CA GLU A 144 -32.06 13.06 -36.58
C GLU A 144 -30.56 13.28 -36.33
N THR A 145 -29.82 12.36 -35.73
CA THR A 145 -28.45 12.60 -35.26
C THR A 145 -27.59 11.35 -35.36
N VAL A 146 -26.88 11.20 -36.48
CA VAL A 146 -25.68 10.33 -36.63
C VAL A 146 -24.69 10.55 -35.47
N VAL A 147 -24.65 11.79 -34.96
CA VAL A 147 -23.90 12.23 -33.78
C VAL A 147 -24.25 11.42 -32.51
N THR A 148 -25.45 10.85 -32.39
CA THR A 148 -25.88 10.09 -31.19
C THR A 148 -25.25 8.69 -31.15
N ALA A 149 -25.16 7.99 -32.29
CA ALA A 149 -24.55 6.66 -32.34
C ALA A 149 -23.03 6.72 -32.10
N GLU A 150 -22.34 7.69 -32.70
CA GLU A 150 -20.90 7.92 -32.52
C GLU A 150 -20.57 8.30 -31.06
N ARG A 151 -21.40 9.15 -30.43
CA ARG A 151 -21.25 9.50 -29.00
C ARG A 151 -21.46 8.29 -28.09
N ILE A 152 -22.45 7.45 -28.38
CA ILE A 152 -22.70 6.22 -27.62
C ILE A 152 -21.54 5.23 -27.76
N ASP A 153 -20.98 5.07 -28.97
CA ASP A 153 -19.82 4.20 -29.18
C ASP A 153 -18.58 4.75 -28.45
N THR A 154 -18.36 6.06 -28.52
CA THR A 154 -17.26 6.72 -27.80
C THR A 154 -17.39 6.55 -26.28
N LEU A 155 -18.58 6.75 -25.72
CA LEU A 155 -18.83 6.51 -24.29
C LEU A 155 -18.63 5.04 -23.92
N THR A 156 -19.09 4.12 -24.77
CA THR A 156 -18.89 2.67 -24.58
C THR A 156 -17.40 2.33 -24.54
N ARG A 157 -16.61 2.94 -25.43
CA ARG A 157 -15.15 2.77 -25.46
C ARG A 157 -14.50 3.30 -24.19
N HIS A 158 -14.87 4.50 -23.73
CA HIS A 158 -14.37 5.07 -22.47
C HIS A 158 -14.70 4.18 -21.26
N ILE A 159 -15.93 3.66 -21.19
CA ILE A 159 -16.33 2.72 -20.14
C ILE A 159 -15.46 1.46 -20.20
N LYS A 160 -15.29 0.85 -21.38
CA LYS A 160 -14.43 -0.34 -21.54
C LYS A 160 -12.98 -0.07 -21.14
N THR A 161 -12.38 1.02 -21.61
CA THR A 161 -11.01 1.40 -21.26
C THR A 161 -10.84 1.63 -19.76
N HIS A 162 -11.76 2.37 -19.14
CA HIS A 162 -11.74 2.60 -17.70
C HIS A 162 -11.87 1.29 -16.92
N THR A 163 -12.81 0.43 -17.32
CA THR A 163 -13.04 -0.85 -16.64
C THR A 163 -11.87 -1.82 -16.77
N ALA A 164 -11.19 -1.84 -17.92
CA ALA A 164 -9.97 -2.59 -18.13
C ALA A 164 -8.85 -2.07 -17.21
N ARG A 165 -8.66 -0.74 -17.16
CA ARG A 165 -7.65 -0.13 -16.29
C ARG A 165 -7.87 -0.44 -14.82
N VAL A 166 -9.12 -0.38 -14.35
CA VAL A 166 -9.49 -0.74 -12.97
C VAL A 166 -9.22 -2.23 -12.71
N ALA A 167 -9.58 -3.11 -13.64
CA ALA A 167 -9.29 -4.55 -13.51
C ALA A 167 -7.78 -4.84 -13.47
N ASP A 168 -6.97 -4.12 -14.24
CA ASP A 168 -5.52 -4.27 -14.21
C ASP A 168 -4.92 -3.77 -12.90
N ILE A 169 -5.41 -2.66 -12.35
CA ILE A 169 -4.99 -2.17 -11.03
C ILE A 169 -5.36 -3.18 -9.93
N MET A 170 -6.57 -3.75 -9.97
CA MET A 170 -6.97 -4.81 -9.04
C MET A 170 -6.09 -6.04 -9.18
N ARG A 171 -5.82 -6.49 -10.42
CA ARG A 171 -5.01 -7.68 -10.68
C ARG A 171 -3.57 -7.45 -10.22
N ALA A 172 -2.98 -6.31 -10.54
CA ALA A 172 -1.66 -5.92 -10.04
C ALA A 172 -1.62 -5.78 -8.52
N ASN A 173 -2.74 -5.41 -7.88
CA ASN A 173 -2.85 -5.44 -6.43
C ASN A 173 -2.90 -6.90 -5.93
N ILE A 174 -3.76 -7.76 -6.49
CA ILE A 174 -3.91 -9.19 -6.15
C ILE A 174 -2.61 -9.97 -6.34
N ASP A 175 -1.94 -9.82 -7.48
CA ASP A 175 -0.74 -10.56 -7.84
C ASP A 175 0.46 -10.12 -6.99
N ARG A 176 0.49 -8.87 -6.52
CA ARG A 176 1.44 -8.44 -5.47
C ARG A 176 1.29 -9.17 -4.13
N TRP A 177 0.15 -9.83 -3.91
CA TRP A 177 -0.07 -10.68 -2.75
C TRP A 177 0.20 -12.17 -3.01
N ARG A 178 0.25 -12.60 -4.27
CA ARG A 178 0.62 -13.96 -4.67
C ARG A 178 2.14 -14.03 -4.83
N LEU A 179 2.84 -13.84 -3.73
CA LEU A 179 4.24 -14.23 -3.69
C LEU A 179 4.28 -15.72 -3.38
N GLU A 180 4.44 -16.55 -4.43
CA GLU A 180 4.99 -17.91 -4.30
C GLU A 180 6.43 -17.83 -3.78
#